data_AF-A0AAD4SNX3-F1
#
_entry.id   AF-A0AAD4SNX3-F1
#
_cell.length_a   1.000
_cell.length_b   1.000
_cell.length_c   1.000
_cell.angle_alpha   90.00
_cell.angle_beta   90.00
_cell.angle_gamma   90.00
#
_symmetry.space_group_name_H-M   'P 1'
#
loop_
_entity.id
_entity.type
_entity.pdbx_description
1 polymer ?
#
loop_
_entity_poly.entity_id
_entity_poly.type
_entity_poly.pdbx_seq_one_letter_code
_entity_poly.pdbx_strand_id
1 'polypeptide(L)'
;MNNQNQNQNQQNHHQSSEVRHDDDAALSDFLASLMDYTPTIPDELVEHYVAKSGFQCPDVRLIRLVAVATQKFIAEVATDALQHSKARQSAVVKDKKRQKDKRLTLTMDDLSKSLREYGVNMKHQEYFADSPSTGTESTSREE
;
A
#
# COMPACT_ATOMS: atom_id res chain seq x y z
N MET A 1 32.04 -12.02 -49.46
CA MET A 1 31.54 -11.27 -48.29
C MET A 1 30.33 -12.00 -47.74
N ASN A 2 30.29 -12.42 -46.47
CA ASN A 2 29.08 -12.69 -45.66
C ASN A 2 29.42 -13.26 -44.27
N ASN A 3 30.20 -12.55 -43.44
CA ASN A 3 30.53 -13.01 -42.08
C ASN A 3 30.33 -11.95 -40.98
N GLN A 4 29.42 -10.99 -41.19
CA GLN A 4 29.19 -9.87 -40.25
C GLN A 4 27.91 -9.99 -39.41
N ASN A 5 27.06 -11.00 -39.63
CA ASN A 5 25.73 -11.06 -38.99
C ASN A 5 25.59 -12.10 -37.84
N GLN A 6 26.65 -12.83 -37.48
CA GLN A 6 26.62 -13.80 -36.37
C GLN A 6 27.11 -13.25 -35.02
N ASN A 7 27.84 -12.12 -34.99
CA ASN A 7 28.45 -11.60 -33.76
C ASN A 7 27.51 -10.72 -32.90
N GLN A 8 26.40 -10.21 -33.46
CA GLN A 8 25.44 -9.39 -32.70
C GLN A 8 24.48 -10.21 -31.84
N ASN A 9 24.22 -11.48 -32.16
CA ASN A 9 23.27 -12.31 -31.41
C ASN A 9 23.87 -12.96 -30.15
N GLN A 10 25.21 -12.94 -30.00
CA GLN A 10 25.91 -13.49 -28.82
C GLN A 10 26.13 -12.44 -27.70
N GLN A 11 26.26 -11.16 -28.04
CA GLN A 11 26.40 -10.07 -27.04
C GLN A 11 25.11 -9.81 -26.25
N ASN A 12 23.94 -9.97 -26.89
CA ASN A 12 22.64 -9.75 -26.22
C ASN A 12 22.29 -10.83 -25.17
N HIS A 13 22.94 -12.00 -25.22
CA HIS A 13 22.68 -13.07 -24.26
C HIS A 13 23.54 -12.95 -22.99
N HIS A 14 24.75 -12.39 -23.09
CA HIS A 14 25.63 -12.20 -21.91
C HIS A 14 25.12 -11.10 -20.97
N GLN A 15 24.57 -10.01 -21.52
CA GLN A 15 24.11 -8.88 -20.72
C GLN A 15 22.85 -9.20 -19.89
N SER A 16 21.98 -10.09 -20.40
CA SER A 16 20.79 -10.54 -19.65
C SER A 16 21.10 -11.59 -18.57
N SER A 17 22.19 -12.36 -18.71
CA SER A 17 22.65 -13.28 -17.67
C SER A 17 23.39 -12.57 -16.52
N GLU A 18 24.16 -11.53 -16.80
CA GLU A 18 24.88 -10.76 -15.77
C GLU A 18 23.91 -9.98 -14.86
N VAL A 19 22.94 -9.27 -15.44
CA VAL A 19 21.93 -8.51 -14.66
C VAL A 19 21.12 -9.41 -13.71
N ARG A 20 20.76 -10.62 -14.16
CA ARG A 20 20.03 -11.59 -13.32
C ARG A 20 20.90 -12.12 -12.17
N HIS A 21 22.21 -12.25 -12.38
CA HIS A 21 23.13 -12.66 -11.33
C HIS A 21 23.30 -11.58 -10.25
N ASP A 22 23.31 -10.30 -10.65
CA ASP A 22 23.36 -9.18 -9.71
C ASP A 22 22.10 -9.10 -8.84
N ASP A 23 20.92 -9.33 -9.42
CA ASP A 23 19.64 -9.34 -8.69
C ASP A 23 19.57 -10.48 -7.66
N ASP A 24 20.01 -11.69 -8.04
CA ASP A 24 20.03 -12.85 -7.13
C ASP A 24 21.02 -12.64 -5.96
N ALA A 25 22.18 -12.04 -6.24
CA ALA A 25 23.15 -11.67 -5.22
C ALA A 25 22.57 -10.61 -4.27
N ALA A 26 21.95 -9.55 -4.81
CA ALA A 26 21.32 -8.51 -4.03
C ALA A 26 20.16 -9.04 -3.16
N LEU A 27 19.36 -9.98 -3.68
CA LEU A 27 18.29 -10.63 -2.93
C LEU A 27 18.86 -11.47 -1.77
N SER A 28 19.92 -12.25 -2.02
CA SER A 28 20.58 -13.05 -0.99
C SER A 28 21.12 -12.16 0.13
N ASP A 29 21.79 -11.05 -0.22
CA ASP A 29 22.32 -10.09 0.74
C ASP A 29 21.19 -9.41 1.53
N PHE A 30 20.08 -9.07 0.88
CA PHE A 30 18.90 -8.54 1.54
C PHE A 30 18.32 -9.54 2.56
N LEU A 31 18.12 -10.80 2.18
CA LEU A 31 17.62 -11.83 3.09
C LEU A 31 18.58 -12.09 4.25
N ALA A 32 19.89 -12.04 4.01
CA ALA A 32 20.91 -12.14 5.05
C ALA A 32 20.77 -10.98 6.05
N SER A 33 20.55 -9.75 5.57
CA SER A 33 20.36 -8.57 6.44
C SER A 33 19.12 -8.67 7.36
N LEU A 34 18.11 -9.46 6.97
CA LEU A 34 16.91 -9.67 7.79
C LEU A 34 17.18 -10.51 9.06
N MET A 35 18.30 -11.23 9.13
CA MET A 35 18.71 -11.95 10.36
C MET A 35 18.95 -11.02 11.55
N ASP A 36 19.45 -9.81 11.28
CA ASP A 36 19.81 -8.83 12.32
C ASP A 36 18.81 -7.67 12.41
N TYR A 37 17.87 -7.58 11.46
CA TYR A 37 16.83 -6.56 11.46
C TYR A 37 15.65 -6.95 12.37
N THR A 38 15.16 -6.00 13.17
CA THR A 38 13.93 -6.16 13.96
C THR A 38 12.83 -5.28 13.36
N PRO A 39 11.84 -5.85 12.65
CA PRO A 39 10.74 -5.08 12.07
C PRO A 39 9.83 -4.48 13.16
N THR A 40 9.14 -3.39 12.81
CA THR A 40 8.07 -2.80 13.65
C THR A 40 6.92 -3.77 13.97
N ILE A 41 6.62 -4.70 13.05
CA ILE A 41 5.63 -5.76 13.24
C ILE A 41 6.37 -6.93 13.92
N PRO A 42 5.96 -7.37 15.12
CA PRO A 42 6.64 -8.45 15.85
C PRO A 42 6.60 -9.80 15.10
N ASP A 43 7.67 -10.58 15.27
CA ASP A 43 7.84 -11.89 14.62
C ASP A 43 6.69 -12.84 14.99
N GLU A 44 6.27 -12.86 16.26
CA GLU A 44 5.19 -13.73 16.76
C GLU A 44 3.84 -13.44 16.10
N LEU A 45 3.59 -12.17 15.75
CA LEU A 45 2.36 -11.78 15.06
C LEU A 45 2.35 -12.32 13.64
N VAL A 46 3.49 -12.22 12.95
CA VAL A 46 3.64 -12.75 11.60
C VAL A 46 3.54 -14.28 11.62
N GLU A 47 4.25 -14.95 12.52
CA GLU A 47 4.16 -16.40 12.71
C GLU A 47 2.71 -16.86 12.94
N HIS A 48 1.95 -16.14 13.76
CA HIS A 48 0.53 -16.45 13.99
C HIS A 48 -0.29 -16.40 12.69
N TYR A 49 -0.17 -15.31 11.90
CA TYR A 49 -0.95 -15.16 10.67
C TYR A 49 -0.48 -16.09 9.55
N VAL A 50 0.81 -16.38 9.48
CA VAL A 50 1.42 -17.33 8.54
C VAL A 50 0.97 -18.76 8.88
N ALA A 51 0.99 -19.15 10.16
CA ALA A 51 0.46 -20.44 10.60
C ALA A 51 -1.06 -20.55 10.33
N LYS A 52 -1.81 -19.45 10.52
CA LYS A 52 -3.25 -19.39 10.24
C LYS A 52 -3.57 -19.57 8.75
N SER A 53 -2.67 -19.17 7.85
CA SER A 53 -2.83 -19.44 6.40
C SER A 53 -2.41 -20.87 6.00
N GLY A 54 -1.94 -21.68 6.96
CA GLY A 54 -1.52 -23.06 6.73
C GLY A 54 -0.04 -23.22 6.39
N PHE A 55 0.78 -22.17 6.54
CA PHE A 55 2.22 -22.22 6.30
C PHE A 55 2.97 -22.11 7.63
N GLN A 56 3.87 -23.05 7.92
CA GLN A 56 4.79 -22.94 9.05
C GLN A 56 6.20 -22.80 8.51
N CYS A 57 6.88 -21.73 8.92
CA CYS A 57 8.22 -21.41 8.45
C CYS A 57 9.17 -21.31 9.64
N PRO A 58 10.17 -22.21 9.77
CA PRO A 58 11.18 -22.11 10.82
C PRO A 58 12.26 -21.07 10.51
N ASP A 59 12.29 -20.52 9.29
CA ASP A 59 13.27 -19.52 8.88
C ASP A 59 12.80 -18.11 9.26
N VAL A 60 13.44 -17.53 10.27
CA VAL A 60 13.15 -16.17 10.77
C VAL A 60 13.28 -15.09 9.69
N ARG A 61 14.13 -15.30 8.66
CA ARG A 61 14.29 -14.34 7.57
C ARG A 61 13.01 -14.22 6.75
N LEU A 62 12.31 -15.33 6.55
CA LEU A 62 11.05 -15.35 5.81
C LEU A 62 9.92 -14.72 6.64
N ILE A 63 9.89 -14.96 7.95
CA ILE A 63 8.97 -14.27 8.88
C ILE A 63 9.19 -12.76 8.79
N ARG A 64 10.43 -12.29 8.92
CA ARG A 64 10.76 -10.87 8.85
C ARG A 64 10.57 -10.26 7.47
N LEU A 65 10.77 -11.03 6.40
CA LEU A 65 10.47 -10.60 5.04
C LEU A 65 8.98 -10.27 4.89
N VAL A 66 8.10 -11.15 5.39
CA VAL A 66 6.66 -10.91 5.39
C VAL A 66 6.32 -9.68 6.23
N ALA A 67 6.98 -9.50 7.38
CA ALA A 67 6.81 -8.31 8.22
C ALA A 67 7.14 -7.01 7.47
N VAL A 68 8.32 -6.96 6.83
CA VAL A 68 8.80 -5.79 6.06
C VAL A 68 7.93 -5.54 4.84
N ALA A 69 7.55 -6.58 4.10
CA ALA A 69 6.65 -6.46 2.95
C ALA A 69 5.28 -5.88 3.37
N THR A 70 4.74 -6.33 4.51
CA THR A 70 3.49 -5.81 5.07
C THR A 70 3.62 -4.34 5.49
N GLN A 71 4.74 -3.97 6.13
CA GLN A 71 5.02 -2.58 6.49
C GLN A 71 5.12 -1.68 5.26
N LYS A 72 5.85 -2.13 4.23
CA LYS A 72 5.97 -1.42 2.96
C LYS A 72 4.59 -1.20 2.33
N PHE A 73 3.78 -2.25 2.27
CA PHE A 73 2.42 -2.17 1.72
C PHE A 73 1.56 -1.15 2.47
N ILE A 74 1.53 -1.19 3.81
CA ILE A 74 0.79 -0.22 4.62
C ILE A 74 1.32 1.20 4.41
N ALA A 75 2.64 1.37 4.31
CA ALA A 75 3.27 2.67 4.08
C ALA A 75 2.92 3.26 2.70
N GLU A 76 2.82 2.43 1.66
CA GLU A 76 2.38 2.86 0.33
C GLU A 76 0.92 3.32 0.35
N VAL A 77 0.00 2.51 0.91
CA VAL A 77 -1.41 2.90 1.08
C VAL A 77 -1.55 4.20 1.89
N ALA A 78 -0.81 4.34 2.98
CA ALA A 78 -0.82 5.56 3.80
C ALA A 78 -0.28 6.78 3.04
N THR A 79 0.73 6.58 2.19
CA THR A 79 1.32 7.63 1.36
C THR A 79 0.33 8.10 0.29
N ASP A 80 -0.38 7.19 -0.36
CA ASP A 80 -1.40 7.52 -1.35
C ASP A 80 -2.59 8.24 -0.71
N ALA A 81 -3.06 7.76 0.45
CA ALA A 81 -4.10 8.44 1.22
C ALA A 81 -3.68 9.84 1.68
N LEU A 82 -2.41 10.02 2.06
CA LEU A 82 -1.83 11.33 2.38
C LEU A 82 -1.90 12.29 1.18
N GLN A 83 -1.62 11.80 -0.03
CA GLN A 83 -1.72 12.61 -1.26
C GLN A 83 -3.17 13.05 -1.51
N HIS A 84 -4.15 12.15 -1.37
CA HIS A 84 -5.57 12.49 -1.48
C HIS A 84 -5.99 13.53 -0.43
N SER A 85 -5.51 13.42 0.81
CA SER A 85 -5.84 14.36 1.88
C SER A 85 -5.29 15.76 1.59
N LYS A 86 -4.06 15.85 1.08
CA LYS A 86 -3.46 17.12 0.62
C LYS A 86 -4.24 17.72 -0.55
N ALA A 87 -4.62 16.92 -1.55
CA ALA A 87 -5.37 17.38 -2.72
C ALA A 87 -6.77 17.88 -2.36
N ARG A 88 -7.48 17.21 -1.43
CA ARG A 88 -8.76 17.71 -0.92
C ARG A 88 -8.57 19.02 -0.18
N GLN A 89 -7.56 19.11 0.69
CA GLN A 89 -7.33 20.33 1.47
C GLN A 89 -6.99 21.52 0.56
N SER A 90 -6.17 21.33 -0.49
CA SER A 90 -5.81 22.40 -1.43
C SER A 90 -7.02 22.94 -2.19
N ALA A 91 -8.00 22.10 -2.53
CA ALA A 91 -9.25 22.50 -3.19
C ALA A 91 -10.12 23.44 -2.32
N VAL A 92 -10.04 23.34 -0.99
CA VAL A 92 -10.84 24.14 -0.05
C VAL A 92 -10.19 25.51 0.28
N VAL A 93 -8.93 25.76 -0.07
CA VAL A 93 -8.14 26.95 0.38
C VAL A 93 -8.20 28.16 -0.55
N LYS A 94 -9.28 28.38 -1.31
CA LYS A 94 -9.40 29.65 -2.05
C LYS A 94 -9.47 30.88 -1.13
N ASP A 95 -9.82 30.70 0.16
CA ASP A 95 -9.76 31.75 1.18
C ASP A 95 -8.43 31.72 1.96
N LYS A 96 -7.56 32.68 1.66
CA LYS A 96 -6.21 32.87 2.24
C LYS A 96 -6.18 33.08 3.77
N LYS A 97 -7.32 33.25 4.43
CA LYS A 97 -7.42 33.56 5.87
C LYS A 97 -7.31 32.35 6.81
N ARG A 98 -7.39 31.10 6.29
CA ARG A 98 -7.44 29.86 7.09
C ARG A 98 -6.20 28.95 6.97
N GLN A 99 -5.07 29.47 6.50
CA GLN A 99 -3.93 28.63 6.12
C GLN A 99 -3.07 28.13 7.30
N LYS A 100 -3.14 28.75 8.48
CA LYS A 100 -2.17 28.54 9.56
C LYS A 100 -2.41 27.30 10.44
N ASP A 101 -3.62 26.71 10.44
CA ASP A 101 -4.01 25.60 11.32
C ASP A 101 -4.55 24.36 10.58
N LYS A 102 -3.94 23.98 9.45
CA LYS A 102 -4.38 22.80 8.70
C LYS A 102 -3.68 21.55 9.19
N ARG A 103 -4.21 20.99 10.28
CA ARG A 103 -3.85 19.64 10.73
C ARG A 103 -4.30 18.63 9.67
N LEU A 104 -3.34 17.87 9.15
CA LEU A 104 -3.65 16.76 8.27
C LEU A 104 -4.36 15.65 9.06
N THR A 105 -5.49 15.19 8.52
CA THR A 105 -6.29 14.10 9.09
C THR A 105 -6.52 13.05 8.01
N LEU A 106 -6.32 11.78 8.36
CA LEU A 106 -6.69 10.65 7.51
C LEU A 106 -8.21 10.45 7.59
N THR A 107 -8.89 10.50 6.45
CA THR A 107 -10.34 10.33 6.37
C THR A 107 -10.72 9.11 5.53
N MET A 108 -11.96 8.62 5.69
CA MET A 108 -12.47 7.50 4.89
C MET A 108 -12.50 7.82 3.39
N ASP A 109 -12.70 9.08 3.00
CA ASP A 109 -12.64 9.51 1.60
C ASP A 109 -11.23 9.35 1.01
N ASP A 110 -10.18 9.68 1.77
CA ASP A 110 -8.79 9.48 1.33
C ASP A 110 -8.43 8.01 1.20
N LEU A 111 -8.76 7.26 2.26
CA LEU A 111 -8.39 5.86 2.38
C LEU A 111 -9.14 5.01 1.34
N SER A 112 -10.43 5.27 1.11
CA SER A 112 -11.22 4.55 0.11
C SER A 112 -10.77 4.83 -1.32
N LYS A 113 -10.19 6.01 -1.61
CA LYS A 113 -9.59 6.32 -2.91
C LYS A 113 -8.28 5.56 -3.09
N SER A 114 -7.38 5.62 -2.11
CA SER A 114 -6.11 4.89 -2.14
C SER A 114 -6.33 3.39 -2.30
N LEU A 115 -7.21 2.79 -1.50
CA LEU A 115 -7.48 1.34 -1.55
C LEU A 115 -8.16 0.88 -2.84
N ARG A 116 -8.84 1.77 -3.56
CA ARG A 116 -9.47 1.45 -4.85
C ARG A 116 -8.44 1.11 -5.92
N GLU A 117 -7.25 1.71 -5.85
CA GLU A 117 -6.14 1.41 -6.77
C GLU A 117 -5.62 -0.03 -6.56
N TYR A 118 -5.75 -0.56 -5.35
CA TYR A 118 -5.44 -1.95 -4.99
C TYR A 118 -6.64 -2.90 -5.17
N GLY A 119 -7.75 -2.45 -5.78
CA GLY A 119 -8.94 -3.26 -6.03
C GLY A 119 -9.88 -3.45 -4.82
N VAL A 120 -9.65 -2.75 -3.72
CA VAL A 120 -10.47 -2.83 -2.51
C VAL A 120 -11.54 -1.74 -2.53
N ASN A 121 -12.82 -2.14 -2.50
CA ASN A 121 -13.95 -1.22 -2.52
C ASN A 121 -14.52 -1.00 -1.10
N MET A 122 -14.30 0.19 -0.54
CA MET A 122 -14.90 0.58 0.74
C MET A 122 -16.20 1.35 0.52
N LYS A 123 -17.32 0.79 0.94
CA LYS A 123 -18.63 1.46 0.93
C LYS A 123 -18.99 1.92 2.35
N HIS A 124 -18.53 3.12 2.71
CA HIS A 124 -18.97 3.77 3.95
C HIS A 124 -20.26 4.55 3.67
N GLN A 125 -21.37 4.18 4.31
CA GLN A 125 -22.60 4.98 4.29
C GLN A 125 -22.41 6.19 5.21
N GLU A 126 -22.76 7.39 4.74
CA GLU A 126 -22.57 8.61 5.54
C GLU A 126 -23.53 8.66 6.74
N TYR A 127 -24.72 8.08 6.58
CA TYR A 127 -25.74 7.99 7.62
C TYR A 127 -26.46 6.64 7.54
N PHE A 128 -26.91 6.14 8.69
CA PHE A 128 -27.88 5.06 8.78
C PHE A 128 -29.20 5.65 9.27
N ALA A 129 -30.31 5.27 8.67
CA ALA A 129 -31.62 5.62 9.18
C ALA A 129 -31.98 4.63 10.31
N ASP A 130 -32.24 5.15 11.51
CA ASP A 130 -32.67 4.33 12.66
C ASP A 130 -34.06 3.71 12.44
N SER A 131 -34.83 4.26 11.49
CA SER A 131 -36.12 3.71 11.08
C SER A 131 -36.36 3.91 9.58
N PRO A 132 -37.09 3.01 8.90
CA PRO A 132 -37.46 3.18 7.49
C PRO A 132 -38.39 4.38 7.24
N SER A 133 -38.96 4.99 8.29
CA SER A 133 -39.79 6.19 8.22
C SER A 133 -39.00 7.50 8.36
N THR A 134 -37.72 7.46 8.73
CA THR A 134 -36.89 8.66 8.90
C THR A 134 -36.80 9.43 7.57
N GLY A 135 -37.36 10.64 7.53
CA GLY A 135 -37.42 11.48 6.32
C GLY A 135 -38.75 11.43 5.54
N THR A 136 -39.74 10.63 6.00
CA THR A 136 -41.10 10.58 5.39
C THR A 136 -42.14 11.41 6.14
N GLU A 137 -41.72 12.16 7.16
CA GLU A 137 -42.61 13.01 7.96
C GLU A 137 -42.98 14.25 7.15
N SER A 138 -44.12 14.20 6.46
CA SER A 138 -44.70 15.38 5.83
C SER A 138 -45.05 16.38 6.93
N THR A 139 -44.26 17.45 7.04
CA THR A 139 -44.60 18.62 7.84
C THR A 139 -45.89 19.21 7.29
N SER A 140 -47.00 18.84 7.93
CA SER A 140 -48.29 19.49 7.73
C SER A 140 -48.12 20.91 8.25
N ARG A 141 -47.79 21.84 7.36
CA ARG A 141 -47.74 23.26 7.67
C ARG A 141 -49.18 23.71 7.93
N GLU A 142 -49.58 23.72 9.19
CA GLU A 142 -50.83 24.36 9.62
C GLU A 142 -50.73 25.86 9.33
N GLU A 143 -51.69 26.35 8.55
CA GLU A 143 -51.91 27.75 8.17
C GLU A 143 -52.83 28.43 9.19
#